data_AF-A0A9W6RDH6-F1
#
_entry.id   AF-A0A9W6RDH6-F1
#
_cell.length_a   1.000
_cell.length_b   1.000
_cell.length_c   1.000
_cell.angle_alpha   90.00
_cell.angle_beta   90.00
_cell.angle_gamma   90.00
#
_symmetry.space_group_name_H-M   'P 1'
#
loop_
_entity.id
_entity.type
_entity.pdbx_description
1 polymer ?
#
loop_
_entity_poly.entity_id
_entity_poly.type
_entity_poly.pdbx_seq_one_letter_code
_entity_poly.pdbx_strand_id
1 'polypeptide(L)'
;MSEDDEDMDGGRRVDGEPAVRRLLRSWMSRPAPEDDEADNAWPGGLGAGLDVPPAAAGEVIAAARRVAGDGRADAAWPAPELRLIAETMVLDEHPSASEWTDAERGEALHWVTLIIHRHGENGVQRLIAELNAR
;
A
#
# COMPACT_ATOMS: atom_id res chain seq x y z
N MET A 1 20.84 45.37 28.54
CA MET A 1 21.21 44.01 28.13
C MET A 1 20.09 43.54 27.23
N SER A 2 20.41 43.51 25.94
CA SER A 2 19.61 42.92 24.87
C SER A 2 19.87 41.42 24.83
N GLU A 3 18.84 40.66 24.47
CA GLU A 3 18.76 39.25 24.07
C GLU A 3 17.24 39.07 23.91
N ASP A 4 16.58 39.28 22.77
CA ASP A 4 16.84 38.77 21.42
C ASP A 4 17.16 37.26 21.42
N ASP A 5 16.12 36.46 21.65
CA ASP A 5 16.01 35.06 21.20
C ASP A 5 14.79 35.02 20.27
N GLU A 6 14.94 35.41 19.01
CA GLU A 6 15.27 34.52 17.88
C GLU A 6 14.32 33.31 17.76
N ASP A 7 13.31 33.54 16.91
CA ASP A 7 12.80 32.62 15.89
C ASP A 7 13.59 31.29 15.77
N MET A 8 13.05 30.24 16.38
CA MET A 8 13.24 28.89 15.87
C MET A 8 12.18 28.62 14.80
N ASP A 9 12.52 29.12 13.62
CA ASP A 9 12.27 28.55 12.32
C ASP A 9 12.32 27.00 12.33
N GLY A 10 11.58 26.41 11.40
CA GLY A 10 11.71 24.99 11.10
C GLY A 10 10.40 24.28 10.85
N GLY A 11 9.48 24.94 10.14
CA GLY A 11 8.43 24.24 9.41
C GLY A 11 9.03 23.20 8.47
N ARG A 12 9.28 21.98 8.95
CA ARG A 12 9.49 20.81 8.10
C ARG A 12 8.17 20.08 7.95
N ARG A 13 7.24 20.73 7.25
CA ARG A 13 6.11 20.02 6.65
C ARG A 13 6.70 19.08 5.60
N VAL A 14 6.65 17.77 5.84
CA VAL A 14 6.13 16.75 4.91
C VAL A 14 6.49 16.85 3.41
N ASP A 15 7.63 17.40 3.02
CA ASP A 15 8.12 17.38 1.62
C ASP A 15 8.57 15.97 1.18
N GLY A 16 8.74 15.06 2.15
CA GLY A 16 9.17 13.68 1.91
C GLY A 16 8.09 12.79 1.31
N GLU A 17 6.82 12.93 1.71
CA GLU A 17 5.73 12.09 1.22
C GLU A 17 5.53 12.14 -0.31
N PRO A 18 5.43 13.31 -0.96
CA PRO A 18 5.29 13.35 -2.41
C PRO A 18 6.54 12.82 -3.14
N ALA A 19 7.73 13.01 -2.56
CA ALA A 19 8.98 12.47 -3.11
C ALA A 19 9.04 10.94 -2.99
N VAL A 20 8.62 10.38 -1.85
CA VAL A 20 8.53 8.94 -1.60
C VAL A 20 7.46 8.32 -2.51
N ARG A 21 6.27 8.93 -2.63
CA ARG A 21 5.23 8.47 -3.58
C ARG A 21 5.75 8.46 -5.01
N ARG A 22 6.48 9.50 -5.42
CA ARG A 22 7.10 9.56 -6.76
C ARG A 22 8.16 8.47 -6.95
N LEU A 23 8.98 8.20 -5.95
CA LEU A 23 10.00 7.15 -5.98
C LEU A 23 9.36 5.76 -6.11
N LEU A 24 8.34 5.48 -5.29
CA LEU A 24 7.59 4.22 -5.33
C LEU A 24 6.94 4.01 -6.70
N ARG A 25 6.25 5.04 -7.24
CA ARG A 25 5.65 4.97 -8.57
C ARG A 25 6.71 4.77 -9.66
N SER A 26 7.85 5.44 -9.56
CA SER A 26 8.96 5.25 -10.51
C SER A 26 9.56 3.84 -10.48
N TRP A 27 9.52 3.15 -9.34
CA TRP A 27 9.94 1.74 -9.25
C TRP A 27 8.88 0.81 -9.86
N MET A 28 7.59 1.07 -9.62
CA MET A 28 6.49 0.28 -10.19
C MET A 28 6.36 0.45 -11.71
N SER A 29 6.72 1.61 -12.26
CA SER A 29 6.68 1.87 -13.70
C SER A 29 7.93 1.38 -14.45
N ARG A 30 8.86 0.69 -13.80
CA ARG A 30 10.05 0.18 -14.49
C ARG A 30 9.63 -1.02 -15.35
N PRO A 31 9.75 -0.96 -16.69
CA PRO A 31 9.47 -2.13 -17.51
C PRO A 31 10.40 -3.25 -17.07
N ALA A 32 9.86 -4.48 -17.00
CA ALA A 32 10.68 -5.67 -16.80
C ALA A 32 11.81 -5.65 -17.84
N PRO A 33 13.06 -6.02 -17.48
CA PRO A 33 14.08 -6.21 -18.49
C PRO A 33 13.53 -7.20 -19.52
N GLU A 34 13.63 -6.82 -20.80
CA GLU A 34 13.30 -7.66 -21.95
C GLU A 34 14.33 -8.80 -22.03
N ASP A 35 14.31 -9.71 -21.05
CA ASP A 35 15.11 -10.92 -21.09
C ASP A 35 14.28 -12.03 -21.74
N ASP A 36 14.75 -12.47 -22.90
CA ASP A 36 14.32 -13.59 -23.76
C ASP A 36 14.32 -14.98 -23.06
N GLU A 37 13.88 -15.09 -21.81
CA GLU A 37 13.74 -16.37 -21.10
C GLU A 37 12.28 -16.65 -20.71
N ALA A 38 11.57 -17.25 -21.67
CA ALA A 38 10.22 -17.79 -21.54
C ALA A 38 10.06 -18.95 -20.51
N ASP A 39 11.04 -19.21 -19.66
CA ASP A 39 11.02 -20.33 -18.69
C ASP A 39 11.14 -19.90 -17.21
N ASN A 40 11.31 -18.61 -16.91
CA ASN A 40 11.32 -18.09 -15.53
C ASN A 40 10.30 -16.95 -15.31
N ALA A 41 9.18 -17.00 -16.04
CA ALA A 41 8.02 -16.16 -15.76
C ALA A 41 7.50 -16.50 -14.35
N TRP A 42 8.01 -15.80 -13.34
CA TRP A 42 7.30 -15.63 -12.08
C TRP A 42 5.90 -15.13 -12.46
N PRO A 43 4.81 -15.82 -12.08
CA PRO A 43 3.47 -15.32 -12.35
C PRO A 43 3.26 -14.06 -11.49
N GLY A 44 3.63 -12.91 -12.04
CA GLY A 44 3.70 -11.63 -11.32
C GLY A 44 5.03 -10.93 -11.53
N GLY A 45 5.39 -10.65 -12.80
CA GLY A 45 6.49 -9.73 -13.08
C GLY A 45 6.21 -8.37 -12.42
N LEU A 46 7.18 -7.86 -11.65
CA LEU A 46 7.11 -6.58 -10.91
C LEU A 46 7.00 -5.32 -11.81
N GLY A 47 6.63 -5.48 -13.09
CA GLY A 47 6.54 -4.42 -14.11
C GLY A 47 5.11 -4.01 -14.47
N ALA A 48 4.09 -4.63 -13.89
CA ALA A 48 2.72 -4.14 -13.90
C ALA A 48 2.28 -4.03 -12.44
N GLY A 49 1.49 -3.02 -12.09
CA GLY A 49 0.93 -2.87 -10.74
C GLY A 49 0.24 -4.15 -10.26
N LEU A 50 -0.02 -4.24 -8.95
CA LEU A 50 -0.74 -5.38 -8.39
C LEU A 50 -2.02 -5.66 -9.21
N ASP A 51 -2.17 -6.89 -9.72
CA ASP A 51 -3.33 -7.30 -10.51
C ASP A 51 -4.54 -7.52 -9.58
N VAL A 52 -5.03 -6.41 -9.03
CA VAL A 52 -6.16 -6.40 -8.10
C VAL A 52 -7.45 -6.36 -8.91
N PRO A 53 -8.34 -7.37 -8.78
CA PRO A 53 -9.57 -7.37 -9.54
C PRO A 53 -10.50 -6.23 -9.08
N PRO A 54 -11.34 -5.68 -9.99
CA PRO A 54 -12.35 -4.70 -9.61
C PRO A 54 -13.28 -5.24 -8.51
N ALA A 55 -13.52 -4.43 -7.49
CA ALA A 55 -14.33 -4.81 -6.33
C ALA A 55 -14.84 -3.57 -5.57
N ALA A 56 -16.02 -3.68 -4.96
CA ALA A 56 -16.54 -2.63 -4.10
C ALA A 56 -15.73 -2.50 -2.81
N ALA A 57 -15.70 -1.31 -2.20
CA ALA A 57 -14.90 -1.05 -1.00
C ALA A 57 -15.22 -2.00 0.16
N GLY A 58 -16.52 -2.19 0.47
CA GLY A 58 -16.94 -3.09 1.56
C GLY A 58 -16.48 -4.53 1.36
N GLU A 59 -16.35 -4.93 0.12
CA GLU A 59 -15.89 -6.23 -0.33
C GLU A 59 -14.38 -6.39 -0.12
N VAL A 60 -13.60 -5.37 -0.49
CA VAL A 60 -12.15 -5.29 -0.21
C VAL A 60 -11.90 -5.29 1.30
N ILE A 61 -12.63 -4.45 2.04
CA ILE A 61 -12.55 -4.35 3.51
C ILE A 61 -12.83 -5.70 4.16
N ALA A 62 -13.89 -6.39 3.73
CA ALA A 62 -14.27 -7.68 4.29
C ALA A 62 -13.19 -8.75 4.10
N ALA A 63 -12.59 -8.85 2.90
CA ALA A 63 -11.47 -9.76 2.69
C ALA A 63 -10.22 -9.33 3.46
N ALA A 64 -9.92 -8.03 3.45
CA ALA A 64 -8.76 -7.52 4.15
C ALA A 64 -8.83 -7.83 5.67
N ARG A 65 -10.02 -7.75 6.25
CA ARG A 65 -10.28 -8.15 7.65
C ARG A 65 -10.03 -9.63 7.90
N ARG A 66 -10.48 -10.51 6.99
CA ARG A 66 -10.25 -11.96 7.11
C ARG A 66 -8.77 -12.29 7.04
N VAL A 67 -8.08 -11.79 6.02
CA VAL A 67 -6.63 -11.99 5.85
C VAL A 67 -5.85 -11.46 7.05
N ALA A 68 -6.15 -10.24 7.52
CA ALA A 68 -5.50 -9.67 8.70
C ALA A 68 -5.76 -10.49 9.97
N GLY A 69 -6.95 -11.10 10.10
CA GLY A 69 -7.36 -11.93 11.23
C GLY A 69 -6.64 -13.28 11.33
N ASP A 70 -6.17 -13.82 10.20
CA ASP A 70 -5.45 -15.10 10.14
C ASP A 70 -3.98 -15.01 10.59
N GLY A 71 -3.50 -13.81 10.91
CA GLY A 71 -2.13 -13.58 11.38
C GLY A 71 -1.95 -13.75 12.88
N ARG A 72 -0.69 -13.95 13.28
CA ARG A 72 -0.31 -13.82 14.69
C ARG A 72 -0.60 -12.37 15.10
N ALA A 73 -1.38 -12.20 16.17
CA ALA A 73 -1.59 -10.88 16.75
C ALA A 73 -0.25 -10.34 17.24
N ASP A 74 0.30 -9.38 16.51
CA ASP A 74 1.41 -8.58 16.99
C ASP A 74 0.87 -7.51 17.95
N ALA A 75 1.58 -7.31 19.06
CA ALA A 75 1.29 -6.25 20.02
C ALA A 75 1.86 -4.90 19.56
N ALA A 76 2.78 -4.91 18.60
CA ALA A 76 3.29 -3.70 17.98
C ALA A 76 2.24 -3.06 17.06
N TRP A 77 2.20 -1.73 17.08
CA TRP A 77 1.44 -0.97 16.12
C TRP A 77 2.17 -0.96 14.77
N PRO A 78 1.45 -0.95 13.63
CA PRO A 78 2.08 -0.82 12.32
C PRO A 78 2.93 0.45 12.24
N ALA A 79 4.12 0.33 11.66
CA ALA A 79 4.97 1.49 11.39
C ALA A 79 4.24 2.48 10.44
N PRO A 80 4.31 3.81 10.67
CA PRO A 80 3.61 4.80 9.86
C PRO A 80 3.89 4.69 8.35
N GLU A 81 5.09 4.26 7.97
CA GLU A 81 5.55 4.09 6.60
C GLU A 81 4.76 2.99 5.86
N LEU A 82 4.24 1.99 6.58
CA LEU A 82 3.42 0.92 5.99
C LEU A 82 2.10 1.46 5.44
N ARG A 83 1.60 2.56 6.00
CA ARG A 83 0.40 3.22 5.50
C ARG A 83 0.64 3.84 4.13
N LEU A 84 1.81 4.44 3.90
CA LEU A 84 2.18 4.99 2.59
C LEU A 84 2.34 3.89 1.54
N ILE A 85 2.89 2.75 1.94
CA ILE A 85 3.02 1.57 1.07
C ILE A 85 1.63 1.02 0.71
N ALA A 86 0.77 0.81 1.71
CA ALA A 86 -0.61 0.33 1.51
C ALA A 86 -1.41 1.26 0.59
N GLU A 87 -1.31 2.58 0.80
CA GLU A 87 -1.99 3.56 -0.03
C GLU A 87 -1.47 3.53 -1.48
N THR A 88 -0.15 3.62 -1.65
CA THR A 88 0.46 3.77 -2.98
C THR A 88 0.39 2.49 -3.81
N MET A 89 0.58 1.32 -3.19
CA MET A 89 0.66 0.05 -3.93
C MET A 89 -0.70 -0.61 -4.12
N VAL A 90 -1.60 -0.47 -3.15
CA VAL A 90 -2.86 -1.23 -3.16
C VAL A 90 -4.05 -0.34 -3.47
N LEU A 91 -4.20 0.79 -2.78
CA LEU A 91 -5.40 1.62 -2.94
C LEU A 91 -5.36 2.49 -4.20
N ASP A 92 -4.23 3.13 -4.49
CA ASP A 92 -4.10 4.01 -5.66
C ASP A 92 -4.12 3.22 -6.98
N GLU A 93 -3.70 1.95 -6.94
CA GLU A 93 -3.70 1.05 -8.09
C GLU A 93 -5.02 0.25 -8.22
N HIS A 94 -5.93 0.34 -7.23
CA HIS A 94 -7.17 -0.44 -7.26
C HIS A 94 -8.12 0.08 -8.36
N PRO A 95 -8.63 -0.77 -9.28
CA PRO A 95 -9.42 -0.30 -10.43
C PRO A 95 -10.68 0.49 -10.05
N SER A 96 -11.32 0.13 -8.95
CA SER A 96 -12.54 0.77 -8.43
C SER A 96 -12.30 1.89 -7.42
N ALA A 97 -11.05 2.28 -7.14
CA ALA A 97 -10.74 3.17 -6.01
C ALA A 97 -11.33 4.59 -6.14
N SER A 98 -11.62 5.02 -7.37
CA SER A 98 -12.23 6.33 -7.67
C SER A 98 -13.70 6.42 -7.28
N GLU A 99 -14.37 5.29 -7.07
CA GLU A 99 -15.78 5.21 -6.69
C GLU A 99 -15.98 5.18 -5.17
N TRP A 100 -14.90 5.05 -4.41
CA TRP A 100 -14.94 4.89 -2.96
C TRP A 100 -15.00 6.24 -2.26
N THR A 101 -15.76 6.30 -1.18
CA THR A 101 -15.78 7.44 -0.26
C THR A 101 -14.47 7.54 0.53
N ASP A 102 -14.17 8.72 1.09
CA ASP A 102 -13.00 8.91 1.96
C ASP A 102 -13.00 7.98 3.18
N ALA A 103 -14.19 7.69 3.73
CA ALA A 103 -14.36 6.77 4.85
C ALA A 103 -13.99 5.33 4.46
N GLU A 104 -14.47 4.88 3.29
CA GLU A 104 -14.15 3.56 2.74
C GLU A 104 -12.67 3.43 2.41
N ARG A 105 -12.08 4.44 1.77
CA ARG A 105 -10.63 4.48 1.52
C ARG A 105 -9.85 4.42 2.83
N GLY A 106 -10.27 5.18 3.85
CA GLY A 106 -9.64 5.17 5.16
C GLY A 106 -9.69 3.81 5.86
N GLU A 107 -10.83 3.12 5.81
CA GLU A 107 -10.99 1.80 6.40
C GLU A 107 -10.21 0.73 5.62
N ALA A 108 -10.29 0.73 4.28
CA ALA A 108 -9.51 -0.19 3.44
C ALA A 108 -8.00 -0.01 3.70
N LEU A 109 -7.53 1.24 3.76
CA LEU A 109 -6.14 1.57 4.05
C LEU A 109 -5.69 1.01 5.41
N HIS A 110 -6.53 1.13 6.44
CA HIS A 110 -6.23 0.60 7.76
C HIS A 110 -6.03 -0.92 7.73
N TRP A 111 -6.94 -1.66 7.11
CA TRP A 111 -6.86 -3.12 7.04
C TRP A 111 -5.71 -3.61 6.17
N VAL A 112 -5.47 -2.99 5.01
CA VAL A 112 -4.32 -3.34 4.16
C VAL A 112 -3.00 -3.07 4.87
N THR A 113 -2.90 -1.97 5.62
CA THR A 113 -1.71 -1.68 6.45
C THR A 113 -1.47 -2.79 7.48
N LEU A 114 -2.54 -3.29 8.12
CA LEU A 114 -2.45 -4.40 9.08
C LEU A 114 -2.01 -5.71 8.41
N ILE A 115 -2.48 -5.98 7.19
CA ILE A 115 -2.05 -7.14 6.41
C ILE A 115 -0.55 -7.08 6.15
N ILE A 116 -0.05 -5.95 5.65
CA ILE A 116 1.38 -5.78 5.35
C ILE A 116 2.20 -5.91 6.64
N HIS A 117 1.73 -5.32 7.74
CA HIS A 117 2.41 -5.41 9.02
C HIS A 117 2.54 -6.87 9.52
N ARG A 118 1.46 -7.67 9.41
CA ARG A 118 1.41 -9.04 9.97
C ARG A 118 1.98 -10.11 9.05
N HIS A 119 1.88 -9.91 7.74
CA HIS A 119 2.16 -10.94 6.74
C HIS A 119 3.15 -10.49 5.67
N GLY A 120 3.58 -9.23 5.68
CA GLY A 120 4.36 -8.65 4.59
C GLY A 120 3.62 -8.73 3.25
N GLU A 121 4.38 -8.90 2.18
CA GLU A 121 3.88 -9.02 0.81
C GLU A 121 2.94 -10.23 0.62
N ASN A 122 3.21 -11.35 1.30
CA ASN A 122 2.38 -12.56 1.23
C ASN A 122 0.92 -12.29 1.64
N GLY A 123 0.70 -11.33 2.53
CA GLY A 123 -0.63 -10.91 2.92
C GLY A 123 -1.40 -10.23 1.77
N VAL A 124 -0.72 -9.41 0.97
CA VAL A 124 -1.32 -8.73 -0.19
C VAL A 124 -1.70 -9.75 -1.27
N GLN A 125 -0.83 -10.73 -1.52
CA GLN A 125 -1.14 -11.84 -2.45
C GLN A 125 -2.36 -12.65 -1.99
N ARG A 126 -2.50 -12.91 -0.67
CA ARG A 126 -3.69 -13.56 -0.11
C ARG A 126 -4.96 -12.71 -0.26
N LEU A 127 -4.86 -11.38 -0.11
CA LEU A 127 -5.98 -10.47 -0.35
C LEU A 127 -6.44 -10.54 -1.81
N ILE A 128 -5.52 -10.52 -2.77
CA ILE A 128 -5.84 -10.66 -4.21
C ILE A 128 -6.48 -12.02 -4.49
N ALA A 129 -5.95 -13.10 -3.91
CA ALA A 129 -6.55 -14.43 -4.03
C ALA A 129 -7.98 -14.49 -3.46
N GLU A 130 -8.24 -13.87 -2.30
CA GLU A 130 -9.59 -13.74 -1.73
C GLU A 130 -10.52 -12.85 -2.56
N LEU A 131 -9.99 -11.89 -3.30
CA LEU A 131 -10.75 -11.05 -4.21
C LEU A 131 -11.14 -11.79 -5.49
N ASN A 132 -10.27 -12.65 -6.00
CA ASN A 132 -10.51 -13.47 -7.19
C ASN A 132 -11.40 -14.71 -6.94
N ALA A 133 -11.48 -15.19 -5.70
CA ALA A 133 -12.27 -16.37 -5.34
C ALA A 133 -13.78 -16.10 -5.13
N ARG A 134 -14.28 -14.95 -5.58
CA ARG A 134 -15.63 -14.43 -5.30
C ARG A 134 -16.64 -14.78 -6.38
#